data_AF-A0A8T4PWP0-F1
#
_entry.id   AF-A0A8T4PWP0-F1
#
_cell.length_a   1.000
_cell.length_b   1.000
_cell.length_c   1.000
_cell.angle_alpha   90.00
_cell.angle_beta   90.00
_cell.angle_gamma   90.00
#
_symmetry.space_group_name_H-M   'P 1'
#
loop_
_entity.id
_entity.type
_entity.pdbx_description
1 polymer ?
#
loop_
_entity_poly.entity_id
_entity_poly.type
_entity_poly.pdbx_seq_one_letter_code
_entity_poly.pdbx_strand_id
1 'polypeptide(L)' 'MWPFKKTDPVCGMKEIEGKGMLKDGKWFCSDDCLRKYEAHRKKEMDHAHGGCCGH' A
#
# COMPACT_ATOMS: atom_id res chain seq x y z
N MET A 1 -27.21 -0.39 -5.23
CA MET A 1 -25.92 -0.19 -5.92
C MET A 1 -24.82 -0.45 -4.92
N TRP A 2 -24.01 -1.49 -5.12
CA TRP A 2 -22.97 -1.92 -4.17
C TRP A 2 -21.78 -0.98 -4.31
N PRO A 3 -21.36 -0.25 -3.27
CA PRO A 3 -20.16 0.56 -3.38
C PRO A 3 -18.96 -0.40 -3.45
N PHE A 4 -18.17 -0.30 -4.51
CA PHE A 4 -16.86 -0.92 -4.58
C PHE A 4 -15.97 -0.26 -3.52
N LYS A 5 -16.10 -0.72 -2.27
CA LYS A 5 -15.32 -0.22 -1.15
C LYS A 5 -13.86 -0.53 -1.44
N LYS A 6 -13.04 0.52 -1.59
CA LYS A 6 -11.60 0.35 -1.67
C LYS A 6 -11.12 -0.30 -0.38
N THR A 7 -10.08 -1.11 -0.48
CA THR A 7 -9.51 -1.80 0.68
C THR A 7 -8.05 -1.39 0.78
N ASP A 8 -7.62 -1.09 2.00
CA ASP A 8 -6.22 -0.79 2.30
C ASP A 8 -5.35 -2.02 1.97
N PRO A 9 -4.35 -1.90 1.09
CA PRO A 9 -3.53 -3.03 0.64
C PRO A 9 -2.49 -3.48 1.69
N VAL A 10 -2.35 -2.76 2.80
CA VAL A 10 -1.34 -3.00 3.84
C VAL A 10 -1.96 -3.76 5.01
N CYS A 11 -3.13 -3.32 5.49
CA CYS A 11 -3.82 -3.93 6.62
C CYS A 11 -5.13 -4.63 6.24
N GLY A 12 -5.62 -4.49 5.02
CA GLY A 12 -6.90 -5.08 4.60
C GLY A 12 -8.13 -4.35 5.15
N MET A 13 -7.95 -3.15 5.72
CA MET A 13 -9.06 -2.37 6.26
C MET A 13 -9.94 -1.83 5.13
N LYS A 14 -11.26 -1.89 5.30
CA LYS A 14 -12.22 -1.34 4.34
C LYS A 14 -12.21 0.18 4.40
N GLU A 15 -12.30 0.84 3.25
CA GLU A 15 -12.47 2.28 3.14
C GLU A 15 -13.66 2.74 3.97
N ILE A 16 -13.41 3.70 4.84
CA ILE A 16 -14.41 4.36 5.66
C ILE A 16 -14.57 5.76 5.10
N GLU A 17 -15.79 6.07 4.64
CA GLU A 17 -16.11 7.40 4.11
C GLU A 17 -15.80 8.47 5.16
N GLY A 18 -15.03 9.50 4.77
CA GLY A 18 -14.56 10.56 5.67
C GLY A 18 -13.34 10.21 6.52
N LYS A 19 -12.70 9.05 6.33
CA LYS A 19 -11.44 8.68 6.99
C LYS A 19 -10.42 8.11 5.99
N GLY A 20 -9.14 8.24 6.34
CA GLY A 20 -8.03 7.71 5.56
C GLY A 20 -7.51 8.68 4.49
N MET A 21 -6.54 8.20 3.71
CA MET A 21 -5.81 8.96 2.71
C MET A 21 -5.83 8.23 1.37
N LEU A 22 -6.04 8.97 0.27
CA LEU A 22 -5.95 8.42 -1.08
C LEU A 22 -4.60 8.80 -1.69
N LYS A 23 -3.78 7.82 -2.06
CA LYS A 23 -2.47 8.02 -2.70
C LYS A 23 -2.30 7.05 -3.87
N ASP A 24 -1.86 7.55 -5.02
CA ASP A 24 -1.70 6.76 -6.26
C ASP A 24 -2.94 5.91 -6.61
N GLY A 25 -4.15 6.42 -6.34
CA GLY A 25 -5.42 5.72 -6.59
C GLY A 25 -5.79 4.65 -5.55
N LYS A 26 -4.91 4.36 -4.58
CA LYS A 26 -5.11 3.42 -3.47
C LYS A 26 -5.55 4.17 -2.20
N TRP A 27 -6.49 3.60 -1.46
CA TRP A 27 -6.93 4.13 -0.17
C TRP A 27 -6.10 3.49 0.94
N PHE A 28 -5.69 4.32 1.91
CA PHE A 28 -4.95 3.91 3.09
C PHE A 28 -5.68 4.36 4.34
N CYS A 29 -5.82 3.48 5.33
CA CYS A 29 -6.57 3.81 6.53
C CYS A 29 -5.87 4.86 7.40
N SER A 30 -4.53 4.90 7.35
CA SER A 30 -3.66 5.73 8.17
C SER A 30 -2.34 6.03 7.46
N ASP A 31 -1.64 7.08 7.90
CA ASP A 31 -0.28 7.42 7.44
C ASP A 31 0.72 6.27 7.61
N ASP A 32 0.62 5.49 8.69
CA ASP A 32 1.49 4.31 8.90
C ASP A 32 1.33 3.26 7.78
N CYS A 33 0.11 3.04 7.30
CA CYS A 33 -0.13 2.13 6.19
C CYS A 33 0.49 2.69 4.90
N LEU A 34 0.29 3.97 4.62
CA LEU A 34 0.95 4.63 3.49
C LEU A 34 2.47 4.50 3.56
N ARG A 35 3.07 4.78 4.72
CA ARG A 35 4.53 4.70 4.92
C ARG A 35 5.06 3.28 4.75
N LYS A 36 4.36 2.27 5.26
CA LYS A 36 4.70 0.86 5.04
C LYS A 36 4.61 0.47 3.57
N TYR A 37 3.56 0.93 2.88
CA TYR A 37 3.38 0.68 1.45
C TYR A 37 4.52 1.31 0.63
N GLU A 38 4.87 2.57 0.89
CA GLU A 38 6.00 3.24 0.23
C GLU A 38 7.33 2.60 0.57
N ALA A 39 7.55 2.22 1.83
CA ALA A 39 8.76 1.52 2.24
C ALA A 39 8.90 0.15 1.55
N HIS A 40 7.80 -0.60 1.42
CA HIS A 40 7.79 -1.87 0.70
C HIS A 40 8.06 -1.65 -0.79
N ARG A 41 7.38 -0.68 -1.43
CA ARG A 41 7.60 -0.32 -2.84
C ARG A 41 9.04 0.10 -3.09
N LYS A 42 9.63 0.89 -2.18
CA LYS A 42 11.02 1.31 -2.25
C LYS A 42 11.98 0.13 -2.08
N LYS A 43 11.70 -0.81 -1.15
CA LYS A 43 12.50 -2.04 -0.99
C LYS A 43 12.45 -2.91 -2.24
N GLU A 44 11.29 -3.07 -2.88
CA GLU A 44 11.19 -3.86 -4.13
C GLU A 44 11.99 -3.19 -5.26
N MET A 45 11.97 -1.86 -5.34
CA MET A 45 12.75 -1.09 -6.32
C MET A 45 14.26 -1.08 -6.03
N ASP A 46 14.65 -1.11 -4.75
CA ASP A 46 16.04 -1.10 -4.31
C ASP A 46 16.68 -2.51 -4.43
N HIS A 47 15.92 -3.56 -4.12
CA HIS A 47 16.36 -4.96 -4.32
C HIS A 47 16.35 -5.39 -5.80
N ALA A 48 15.83 -4.57 -6.72
CA ALA A 48 16.05 -4.78 -8.15
C ALA A 48 17.53 -4.63 -8.56
N HIS A 49 18.42 -4.17 -7.66
CA HIS A 49 19.86 -4.04 -7.90
C HIS A 49 20.74 -4.78 -6.88
N GLY A 50 20.22 -5.80 -6.18
CA GLY A 50 20.95 -6.46 -5.11
C GLY A 50 20.59 -7.93 -4.88
N GLY A 51 20.98 -8.81 -5.80
CA GLY A 51 21.37 -10.20 -5.49
C GLY A 51 20.27 -11.18 -5.05
N CYS A 52 19.58 -11.79 -6.00
CA CYS A 52 19.02 -13.13 -5.82
C CYS A 52 19.15 -13.93 -7.13
N CYS A 53 20.39 -14.23 -7.51
CA CYS A 53 20.78 -15.24 -8.50
C CYS A 53 22.26 -15.56 -8.22
N GLY A 54 22.54 -16.68 -7.56
CA GLY A 54 23.92 -17.07 -7.28
C GLY A 54 24.02 -18.37 -6.49
N HIS A 55 23.88 -19.48 -7.23
CA HIS A 55 24.38 -20.84 -6.96
C HIS A 55 23.98 -21.54 -5.66
#